data_AF-A0A9E2P467-F1
#
_entry.id   AF-A0A9E2P467-F1
#
_cell.length_a   1.000
_cell.length_b   1.000
_cell.length_c   1.000
_cell.angle_alpha   90.00
_cell.angle_beta   90.00
_cell.angle_gamma   90.00
#
_symmetry.space_group_name_H-M   'P 1'
#
loop_
_entity.id
_entity.type
_entity.pdbx_description
1 polymer ?
#
loop_
_entity_poly.entity_id
_entity_poly.type
_entity_poly.pdbx_seq_one_letter_code
_entity_poly.pdbx_strand_id
1 'polypeptide(L)' 'MSILVDKNTKVIVQGLTGKTGTFHTEQALRYYGTKMVGGVHPAKDGTNWTGSEGETLP' A
#
# COMPACT_ATOMS: atom_id res chain seq x y z
N MET A 1 17.95 6.98 10.87
CA MET A 1 17.41 6.58 12.18
C MET A 1 16.00 7.13 12.28
N SER A 2 15.02 6.26 12.42
CA SER A 2 13.60 6.61 12.57
C SER A 2 13.14 6.07 13.93
N ILE A 3 12.36 6.88 14.64
CA ILE A 3 11.97 6.59 16.05
C ILE A 3 10.85 5.54 16.11
N LEU A 4 10.01 5.43 15.07
CA LEU A 4 8.78 4.62 15.09
C LEU A 4 8.67 3.60 13.95
N VAL A 5 9.41 3.79 12.85
CA VAL A 5 9.34 2.93 11.67
C VAL A 5 10.73 2.43 11.32
N ASP A 6 10.82 1.24 10.74
CA ASP A 6 12.07 0.62 10.31
C ASP A 6 11.85 -0.20 9.03
N LYS A 7 12.91 -0.85 8.53
CA LYS A 7 12.85 -1.73 7.35
C LYS A 7 11.97 -2.99 7.53
N ASN A 8 11.59 -3.31 8.76
CA ASN A 8 10.74 -4.45 9.09
C ASN A 8 9.28 -4.06 9.28
N THR A 9 8.99 -2.75 9.28
CA THR A 9 7.66 -2.22 9.50
C THR A 9 6.75 -2.59 8.34
N LYS A 10 5.67 -3.29 8.67
CA LYS A 10 4.60 -3.67 7.74
C LYS A 10 3.57 -2.55 7.73
N VAL A 11 3.25 -2.04 6.55
CA VAL A 11 2.34 -0.90 6.38
C VAL A 11 1.08 -1.36 5.66
N ILE A 12 -0.08 -0.89 6.13
CA ILE A 12 -1.36 -1.03 5.46
C ILE A 12 -1.89 0.35 5.08
N VAL A 13 -2.62 0.44 3.96
CA VAL A 13 -3.20 1.70 3.50
C VAL A 13 -4.73 1.64 3.60
N GLN A 14 -5.29 2.46 4.47
CA GLN A 14 -6.74 2.64 4.56
C GLN A 14 -7.21 3.54 3.41
N GLY A 15 -8.16 3.06 2.61
CA GLY A 15 -8.59 3.74 1.39
C GLY A 15 -7.66 3.51 0.19
N LEU A 16 -7.00 2.34 0.12
CA LEU A 16 -6.06 1.99 -0.95
C LEU A 16 -6.67 2.19 -2.35
N THR A 17 -7.93 1.82 -2.55
CA THR A 17 -8.58 1.95 -3.88
C THR A 17 -9.03 3.38 -4.23
N GLY A 18 -8.72 4.38 -3.39
CA GLY A 18 -8.98 5.79 -3.68
C GLY A 18 -7.90 6.40 -4.56
N LYS A 19 -8.20 7.49 -5.27
CA LYS A 19 -7.24 8.16 -6.18
C LYS A 19 -5.90 8.51 -5.50
N THR A 20 -5.97 9.06 -4.29
CA THR A 20 -4.79 9.44 -3.50
C THR A 20 -4.10 8.24 -2.84
N GLY A 21 -4.88 7.24 -2.42
CA GLY A 21 -4.37 6.01 -1.81
C GLY A 21 -3.56 5.17 -2.81
N THR A 22 -4.10 4.97 -4.02
CA THR A 22 -3.40 4.31 -5.13
C THR A 22 -2.10 5.04 -5.46
N PHE A 23 -2.15 6.37 -5.64
CA PHE A 23 -0.97 7.16 -6.04
C PHE A 23 0.16 7.09 -5.01
N HIS A 24 -0.12 7.28 -3.72
CA HIS A 24 0.93 7.22 -2.69
C HIS A 24 1.42 5.79 -2.44
N THR A 25 0.57 4.77 -2.61
CA THR A 25 0.99 3.38 -2.46
C THR A 25 1.94 2.98 -3.58
N GLU A 26 1.64 3.35 -4.82
CA GLU A 26 2.54 3.17 -5.97
C GLU A 26 3.88 3.87 -5.75
N GLN A 27 3.87 5.12 -5.27
CA GLN A 27 5.12 5.83 -4.96
C GLN A 27 5.90 5.18 -3.80
N ALA A 28 5.22 4.70 -2.75
CA ALA A 28 5.86 4.09 -1.59
C ALA A 28 6.49 2.71 -1.90
N LEU A 29 5.89 1.96 -2.82
CA LEU A 29 6.45 0.74 -3.40
C LEU A 29 7.65 1.08 -4.29
N ARG A 30 7.47 1.99 -5.26
CA ARG A 30 8.50 2.38 -6.25
C ARG A 30 9.76 3.00 -5.66
N TYR A 31 9.62 3.99 -4.77
CA TYR A 31 10.77 4.81 -4.36
C TYR A 31 11.48 4.30 -3.11
N TYR A 32 10.81 3.49 -2.29
CA TYR A 32 11.31 3.17 -0.95
C TYR A 32 11.33 1.67 -0.63
N GLY A 33 10.81 0.81 -1.53
CA GLY A 33 10.69 -0.63 -1.26
C GLY A 33 9.91 -0.90 0.03
N THR A 34 8.95 -0.03 0.36
CA THR A 34 8.17 -0.12 1.60
C THR A 34 7.44 -1.45 1.62
N LYS A 35 7.46 -2.15 2.76
CA LYS A 35 6.71 -3.41 2.93
C LYS A 35 5.22 -3.13 3.11
N MET A 36 4.57 -2.76 2.02
CA MET A 36 3.11 -2.68 1.95
C MET A 36 2.55 -4.10 1.99
N VAL A 37 1.70 -4.38 2.98
CA VAL A 37 1.13 -5.72 3.20
C VAL A 37 -0.36 -5.82 2.86
N GLY A 38 -0.99 -4.69 2.49
CA GLY A 38 -2.36 -4.68 1.98
C GLY A 38 -3.05 -3.33 2.11
N GLY A 39 -4.30 -3.30 1.64
CA GLY A 39 -5.18 -2.14 1.75
C GLY A 39 -6.49 -2.44 2.44
N VAL A 40 -7.14 -1.42 2.98
CA VAL A 40 -8.52 -1.55 3.50
C VAL A 40 -9.46 -0.71 2.66
N HIS A 41 -10.56 -1.32 2.19
CA HIS A 41 -11.68 -0.60 1.60
C HIS A 41 -13.00 -1.13 2.17
N PRO A 42 -13.88 -0.28 2.74
CA PRO A 42 -15.10 -0.74 3.41
C PRO A 42 -16.10 -1.51 2.53
N ALA A 43 -16.09 -1.25 1.22
CA ALA A 43 -17.06 -1.80 0.27
C ALA A 43 -16.45 -2.81 -0.73
N LYS A 44 -15.17 -3.16 -0.57
CA LYS A 44 -14.40 -3.99 -1.51
C LYS A 44 -13.47 -4.90 -0.70
N ASP A 45 -14.08 -5.72 0.15
CA ASP A 45 -13.38 -6.77 0.86
C ASP A 45 -13.04 -7.94 -0.08
N GLY A 46 -11.89 -8.57 0.13
CA GLY A 46 -11.45 -9.76 -0.64
C GLY A 46 -11.02 -9.49 -2.09
N THR A 47 -11.02 -8.24 -2.55
CA THR A 47 -10.53 -7.88 -3.88
C THR A 47 -9.06 -7.52 -3.84
N ASN A 48 -8.25 -8.15 -4.68
CA ASN A 48 -6.86 -7.74 -4.88
C ASN A 48 -6.81 -6.35 -5.54
N TRP A 49 -6.05 -5.44 -4.95
CA TRP A 49 -5.71 -4.18 -5.58
C TRP A 49 -4.57 -4.39 -6.57
N THR A 50 -4.77 -3.97 -7.80
CA THR A 50 -3.73 -3.99 -8.84
C THR A 50 -3.31 -2.56 -9.12
N GLY A 51 -2.05 -2.24 -8.83
CA GLY A 51 -1.44 -0.96 -9.22
C GLY A 51 -1.16 -0.89 -10.73
N SER A 52 -0.94 0.31 -11.25
CA SER A 52 -0.73 0.57 -12.68
C SER A 52 0.45 -0.20 -13.30
N GLU A 53 1.36 -0.75 -12.49
CA GLU A 53 2.55 -1.50 -12.94
C GLU A 53 2.50 -3.01 -12.60
N GLY A 54 1.33 -3.54 -12.21
CA GLY A 54 1.13 -4.98 -12.02
C GLY A 54 1.50 -5.52 -10.64
N GLU A 55 1.83 -4.64 -9.68
CA GLU A 55 1.95 -5.01 -8.27
C GLU A 55 0.55 -5.30 -7.71
N THR A 56 0.40 -6.52 -7.16
CA THR A 56 -0.85 -6.97 -6.55
C THR A 56 -0.70 -6.95 -5.04
N LEU A 57 -1.58 -6.20 -4.38
CA LEU A 57 -1.71 -6.20 -2.93
C LEU A 57 -3.05 -6.82 -2.53
N PRO A 58 -3.06 -7.67 -1.50
CA PRO A 58 -4.31 -8.18 -0.92
C PRO A 58 -5.09 -7.09 -0.18
#